data_AF-M0CJ34-F1
#
_entry.id   AF-M0CJ34-F1
#
_cell.length_a   1.000
_cell.length_b   1.000
_cell.length_c   1.000
_cell.angle_alpha   90.00
_cell.angle_beta   90.00
_cell.angle_gamma   90.00
#
_symmetry.space_group_name_H-M   'P 1'
#
loop_
_entity.id
_entity.type
_entity.pdbx_description
1 polymer ?
#
loop_
_entity_poly.entity_id
_entity_poly.type
_entity_poly.pdbx_seq_one_letter_code
_entity_poly.pdbx_strand_id
1 'polypeptide(L)'
;MSQSELTREVARRVFASEFNDSTYTFKESDDERAPNYALLPTGDRANRVFIVGTLTETEDVGEDSEYWRGRVVDPTGTFFVYAGQYQPEAASVLRDTEPPEYVSIVGKPRTYETDDGSVNVSVRPESIAVVDDDTRDRWVVETAERTLDRIEAFEEWEEEQEAPESGSTAPTNEYAQMARERYDSPVVNYRNDVIQALEQLEDVEADDAEATA
;
A
#
# COMPACT_ATOMS: atom_id res chain seq x y z
N MET A 1 -19.64 20.83 -18.35
CA MET A 1 -19.19 19.52 -18.86
C MET A 1 -17.69 19.60 -19.05
N SER A 2 -16.91 19.44 -17.97
CA SER A 2 -15.47 19.24 -18.11
C SER A 2 -15.28 17.73 -18.26
N GLN A 3 -14.87 17.28 -19.44
CA GLN A 3 -14.27 15.95 -19.55
C GLN A 3 -12.97 16.05 -18.78
N SER A 4 -12.95 15.61 -17.51
CA SER A 4 -11.68 15.19 -16.93
C SER A 4 -11.19 14.08 -17.84
N GLU A 5 -10.08 14.32 -18.51
CA GLU A 5 -9.35 13.25 -19.15
C GLU A 5 -9.22 12.14 -18.11
N LEU A 6 -9.62 10.91 -18.47
CA LEU A 6 -9.47 9.71 -17.64
C LEU A 6 -7.97 9.38 -17.50
N THR A 7 -7.18 10.30 -16.97
CA THR A 7 -5.80 10.06 -16.57
C THR A 7 -5.87 9.07 -15.44
N ARG A 8 -5.36 7.86 -15.70
CA ARG A 8 -5.19 6.81 -14.70
C ARG A 8 -4.42 7.41 -13.52
N GLU A 9 -5.09 7.52 -12.39
CA GLU A 9 -4.48 7.97 -11.14
C GLU A 9 -3.25 7.13 -10.78
N VAL A 10 -2.22 7.78 -10.25
CA VAL A 10 -0.93 7.16 -9.94
C VAL A 10 -1.10 6.18 -8.78
N ALA A 11 -0.51 4.99 -8.92
CA ALA A 11 -0.48 4.00 -7.85
C ALA A 11 0.44 4.48 -6.72
N ARG A 12 -0.10 4.51 -5.50
CA ARG A 12 0.59 5.04 -4.33
C ARG A 12 1.52 4.02 -3.71
N ARG A 13 2.72 4.46 -3.37
CA ARG A 13 3.65 3.68 -2.56
C ARG A 13 3.23 3.78 -1.11
N VAL A 14 3.03 2.62 -0.49
CA VAL A 14 2.59 2.49 0.90
C VAL A 14 3.29 1.28 1.50
N PHE A 15 3.70 1.41 2.77
CA PHE A 15 4.20 0.29 3.55
C PHE A 15 3.04 -0.54 4.10
N ALA A 16 3.30 -1.81 4.43
CA ALA A 16 2.28 -2.73 4.93
C ALA A 16 1.63 -2.24 6.22
N SER A 17 2.39 -1.63 7.13
CA SER A 17 1.84 -1.12 8.39
C SER A 17 0.77 -0.05 8.16
N GLU A 18 1.07 1.00 7.40
CA GLU A 18 0.11 2.04 7.00
C GLU A 18 -1.08 1.49 6.20
N PHE A 19 -0.81 0.57 5.27
CA PHE A 19 -1.85 -0.02 4.42
C PHE A 19 -2.85 -0.86 5.24
N ASN A 20 -2.37 -1.66 6.19
CA ASN A 20 -3.23 -2.52 7.00
C ASN A 20 -4.13 -1.72 7.95
N ASP A 21 -3.70 -0.53 8.36
CA ASP A 21 -4.51 0.39 9.15
C ASP A 21 -5.53 1.19 8.30
N SER A 22 -5.44 1.12 6.97
CA SER A 22 -6.30 1.85 6.00
C SER A 22 -7.70 1.21 5.85
N THR A 23 -8.44 1.10 6.97
CA THR A 23 -9.71 0.35 7.06
C THR A 23 -10.95 1.12 6.58
N TYR A 24 -10.84 2.42 6.32
CA TYR A 24 -11.94 3.26 5.85
C TYR A 24 -11.88 3.47 4.33
N THR A 25 -13.03 3.34 3.65
CA THR A 25 -13.15 3.65 2.22
C THR A 25 -14.27 4.63 1.95
N PHE A 26 -14.11 5.49 0.94
CA PHE A 26 -15.05 6.56 0.62
C PHE A 26 -15.07 6.92 -0.87
N LYS A 27 -16.14 7.60 -1.30
CA LYS A 27 -16.29 8.21 -2.62
C LYS A 27 -16.33 9.72 -2.47
N GLU A 28 -15.73 10.46 -3.40
CA GLU A 28 -15.78 11.94 -3.41
C GLU A 28 -17.08 12.51 -3.99
N SER A 29 -17.91 11.68 -4.61
CA SER A 29 -19.18 12.13 -5.18
C SER A 29 -20.24 11.04 -5.09
N ASP A 30 -21.50 11.46 -5.14
CA ASP A 30 -22.66 10.58 -5.17
C ASP A 30 -22.86 9.85 -6.51
N ASP A 31 -21.97 10.07 -7.50
CA ASP A 31 -22.04 9.34 -8.77
C ASP A 31 -21.86 7.83 -8.53
N GLU A 32 -22.75 7.03 -9.12
CA GLU A 32 -22.68 5.57 -9.02
C GLU A 32 -21.33 5.02 -9.49
N ARG A 33 -20.72 5.70 -10.47
CA ARG A 33 -19.41 5.37 -11.06
C ARG A 33 -18.23 6.06 -10.38
N ALA A 34 -18.46 6.84 -9.32
CA ALA A 34 -17.39 7.48 -8.58
C ALA A 34 -16.38 6.43 -8.06
N PRO A 35 -15.07 6.67 -8.23
CA PRO A 35 -14.05 5.80 -7.69
C PRO A 35 -14.17 5.70 -6.17
N ASN A 36 -13.93 4.50 -5.64
CA ASN A 36 -13.84 4.26 -4.20
C ASN A 36 -12.37 4.32 -3.80
N TYR A 37 -12.05 5.15 -2.82
CA TYR A 37 -10.70 5.36 -2.31
C TYR A 37 -10.56 4.70 -0.94
N ALA A 38 -9.39 4.15 -0.64
CA ALA A 38 -8.98 3.90 0.74
C ALA A 38 -8.39 5.18 1.32
N LEU A 39 -8.77 5.51 2.55
CA LEU A 39 -8.12 6.57 3.31
C LEU A 39 -6.88 6.00 3.99
N LEU A 40 -5.74 6.65 3.82
CA LEU A 40 -4.49 6.32 4.50
C LEU A 40 -4.45 7.05 5.85
N PRO A 41 -3.96 6.40 6.91
CA PRO A 41 -3.79 7.03 8.23
C PRO A 41 -2.95 8.30 8.23
N THR A 42 -2.02 8.46 7.28
CA THR A 42 -1.21 9.68 7.12
C THR A 42 -1.94 10.80 6.36
N GLY A 43 -3.28 10.76 6.30
CA GLY A 43 -4.10 11.84 5.77
C GLY A 43 -4.23 11.92 4.26
N ASP A 44 -4.11 10.83 3.52
CA ASP A 44 -4.20 10.89 2.07
C ASP A 44 -4.99 9.69 1.50
N ARG A 45 -5.31 9.66 0.20
CA ARG A 45 -6.28 8.70 -0.38
C ARG A 45 -5.77 7.79 -1.49
N ALA A 46 -5.83 6.48 -1.35
CA ALA A 46 -5.39 5.53 -2.37
C ALA A 46 -6.55 4.91 -3.18
N ASN A 47 -6.61 5.16 -4.48
CA ASN A 47 -7.42 4.35 -5.42
C ASN A 47 -6.67 3.10 -5.86
N ARG A 48 -5.35 3.24 -6.03
CA ARG A 48 -4.41 2.17 -6.37
C ARG A 48 -3.15 2.29 -5.53
N VAL A 49 -2.56 1.15 -5.21
CA VAL A 49 -1.29 1.03 -4.49
C VAL A 49 -0.26 0.34 -5.37
N PHE A 50 1.00 0.69 -5.16
CA PHE A 50 2.17 0.05 -5.73
C PHE A 50 3.05 -0.42 -4.58
N ILE A 51 3.14 -1.73 -4.41
CA ILE A 51 3.89 -2.38 -3.32
C ILE A 51 4.95 -3.30 -3.90
N VAL A 52 6.05 -3.45 -3.20
CA VAL A 52 7.08 -4.46 -3.49
C VAL A 52 7.42 -5.18 -2.21
N GLY A 53 7.56 -6.49 -2.27
CA GLY A 53 7.91 -7.29 -1.11
C GLY A 53 8.19 -8.74 -1.47
N THR A 54 8.48 -9.54 -0.46
CA THR A 54 8.75 -10.97 -0.60
C THR A 54 7.43 -11.72 -0.60
N LEU A 55 7.08 -12.39 -1.71
CA LEU A 55 6.00 -13.37 -1.74
C LEU A 55 6.45 -14.59 -0.94
N THR A 56 5.89 -14.79 0.25
CA THR A 56 6.31 -15.87 1.17
C THR A 56 5.41 -17.09 1.07
N GLU A 57 4.14 -16.91 0.70
CA GLU A 57 3.16 -17.99 0.62
C GLU A 57 2.18 -17.75 -0.54
N THR A 58 1.82 -18.81 -1.26
CA THR A 58 0.78 -18.83 -2.29
C THR A 58 -0.15 -20.01 -2.04
N GLU A 59 -1.46 -19.80 -2.13
CA GLU A 59 -2.46 -20.83 -1.86
C GLU A 59 -3.69 -20.64 -2.74
N ASP A 60 -4.18 -21.73 -3.33
CA ASP A 60 -5.52 -21.76 -3.93
C ASP A 60 -6.56 -21.94 -2.82
N VAL A 61 -7.28 -20.87 -2.54
CA VAL A 61 -8.34 -20.79 -1.53
C VAL A 61 -9.73 -20.81 -2.17
N GLY A 62 -9.81 -21.12 -3.47
CA GLY A 62 -11.07 -21.26 -4.20
C GLY A 62 -11.73 -22.62 -3.98
N GLU A 63 -13.07 -22.65 -3.96
CA GLU A 63 -13.85 -23.90 -3.90
C GLU A 63 -14.25 -24.37 -5.32
N ASP A 64 -15.11 -23.59 -5.99
CA ASP A 64 -15.67 -23.91 -7.32
C ASP A 64 -14.93 -23.22 -8.48
N SER A 65 -14.09 -22.24 -8.18
CA SER A 65 -13.37 -21.43 -9.15
C SER A 65 -12.00 -21.03 -8.63
N GLU A 66 -11.01 -20.94 -9.51
CA GLU A 66 -9.64 -20.54 -9.18
C GLU A 66 -9.62 -19.19 -8.42
N TYR A 67 -9.09 -19.22 -7.20
CA TYR A 67 -8.99 -18.06 -6.33
C TYR A 67 -7.72 -18.15 -5.49
N TRP A 68 -6.68 -17.43 -5.93
CA TRP A 68 -5.36 -17.47 -5.31
C TRP A 68 -5.19 -16.38 -4.26
N ARG A 69 -4.64 -16.78 -3.11
CA ARG A 69 -4.16 -15.90 -2.05
C ARG A 69 -2.63 -15.88 -2.08
N GLY A 70 -2.06 -14.68 -2.11
CA GLY A 70 -0.64 -14.43 -1.89
C GLY A 70 -0.41 -13.71 -0.57
N ARG A 71 0.65 -14.08 0.15
CA ARG A 71 1.17 -13.35 1.31
C ARG A 71 2.48 -12.67 0.92
N VAL A 72 2.49 -11.35 0.94
CA VAL A 72 3.66 -10.54 0.55
C VAL A 72 4.15 -9.77 1.76
N VAL A 73 5.43 -9.88 2.08
CA VAL A 73 6.04 -9.28 3.27
C VAL A 73 6.98 -8.17 2.87
N ASP A 74 6.82 -7.00 3.48
CA ASP A 74 7.77 -5.89 3.41
C ASP A 74 8.41 -5.67 4.80
N PRO A 75 9.38 -4.74 4.96
CA PRO A 75 10.04 -4.52 6.25
C PRO A 75 9.11 -4.08 7.40
N THR A 76 7.89 -3.64 7.10
CA THR A 76 6.91 -3.09 8.05
C THR A 76 5.76 -4.04 8.35
N GLY A 77 5.59 -5.12 7.59
CA GLY A 77 4.51 -6.07 7.80
C GLY A 77 4.15 -6.92 6.60
N THR A 78 2.86 -7.30 6.52
CA THR A 78 2.34 -8.22 5.51
C THR A 78 1.19 -7.59 4.73
N PHE A 79 1.20 -7.74 3.42
CA PHE A 79 0.06 -7.54 2.54
C PHE A 79 -0.59 -8.90 2.20
N PHE A 80 -1.91 -8.95 2.20
CA PHE A 80 -2.68 -10.05 1.62
C PHE A 80 -3.18 -9.67 0.23
N VAL A 81 -2.94 -10.56 -0.74
CA VAL A 81 -3.27 -10.34 -2.15
C VAL A 81 -4.22 -11.43 -2.61
N TYR A 82 -5.35 -11.06 -3.23
CA TYR A 82 -6.33 -12.03 -3.71
C TYR A 82 -6.62 -11.86 -5.20
N ALA A 83 -6.34 -12.90 -6.00
CA ALA A 83 -6.57 -12.92 -7.43
C ALA A 83 -7.52 -14.06 -7.81
N GLY A 84 -8.68 -13.72 -8.38
CA GLY A 84 -9.65 -14.70 -8.86
C GLY A 84 -9.69 -14.81 -10.38
N GLN A 85 -10.73 -15.50 -10.88
CA GLN A 85 -11.01 -15.66 -12.32
C GLN A 85 -11.07 -14.36 -13.14
N TYR A 86 -11.33 -13.22 -12.49
CA TYR A 86 -11.37 -11.91 -13.14
C TYR A 86 -10.01 -11.19 -13.15
N GLN A 87 -8.97 -11.81 -12.61
CA GLN A 87 -7.57 -11.36 -12.59
C GLN A 87 -6.67 -12.50 -13.10
N PRO A 88 -6.90 -13.06 -14.30
CA PRO A 88 -6.25 -14.31 -14.74
C PRO A 88 -4.72 -14.19 -14.79
N GLU A 89 -4.20 -13.03 -15.18
CA GLU A 89 -2.75 -12.78 -15.25
C GLU A 89 -2.11 -12.79 -13.85
N ALA A 90 -2.69 -12.07 -12.89
CA ALA A 90 -2.20 -12.06 -11.52
C ALA A 90 -2.36 -13.42 -10.82
N ALA A 91 -3.48 -14.12 -11.07
CA ALA A 91 -3.71 -15.46 -10.54
C ALA A 91 -2.68 -16.46 -11.07
N SER A 92 -2.32 -16.38 -12.35
CA SER A 92 -1.25 -17.20 -12.93
C SER A 92 0.09 -16.95 -12.25
N VAL A 93 0.46 -15.69 -12.01
CA VAL A 93 1.72 -15.38 -11.31
C VAL A 93 1.73 -15.98 -9.91
N LEU A 94 0.65 -15.85 -9.13
CA LEU A 94 0.56 -16.45 -7.79
C LEU A 94 0.62 -17.99 -7.82
N ARG A 95 0.02 -18.62 -8.83
CA ARG A 95 0.05 -20.08 -8.99
C ARG A 95 1.43 -20.60 -9.39
N ASP A 96 2.08 -19.90 -10.31
CA ASP A 96 3.26 -20.42 -11.03
C ASP A 96 4.58 -19.97 -10.37
N THR A 97 4.55 -19.01 -9.43
CA THR A 97 5.73 -18.54 -8.67
C THR A 97 5.96 -19.43 -7.45
N GLU A 98 7.20 -19.86 -7.23
CA GLU A 98 7.61 -20.65 -6.06
C GLU A 98 8.20 -19.73 -4.98
N PRO A 99 7.54 -19.56 -3.81
CA PRO A 99 8.09 -18.75 -2.72
C PRO A 99 9.37 -19.32 -2.09
N PRO A 100 10.29 -18.48 -1.56
CA PRO A 100 10.23 -17.02 -1.52
C PRO A 100 10.70 -16.37 -2.83
N GLU A 101 9.99 -15.33 -3.28
CA GLU A 101 10.35 -14.57 -4.49
C GLU A 101 9.97 -13.09 -4.32
N TYR A 102 10.77 -12.16 -4.85
CA TYR A 102 10.41 -10.74 -4.81
C TYR A 102 9.36 -10.43 -5.87
N VAL A 103 8.29 -9.76 -5.47
CA VAL A 103 7.22 -9.36 -6.38
C VAL A 103 6.85 -7.90 -6.22
N SER A 104 6.56 -7.27 -7.35
CA SER A 104 5.91 -5.96 -7.42
C SER A 104 4.43 -6.14 -7.74
N ILE A 105 3.57 -5.35 -7.10
CA ILE A 105 2.13 -5.42 -7.27
C ILE A 105 1.56 -4.02 -7.45
N VAL A 106 0.76 -3.86 -8.50
CA VAL A 106 -0.17 -2.74 -8.62
C VAL A 106 -1.57 -3.30 -8.37
N GLY A 107 -2.32 -2.69 -7.46
CA GLY A 107 -3.64 -3.19 -7.13
C GLY A 107 -4.54 -2.19 -6.45
N LYS A 108 -5.79 -2.59 -6.27
CA LYS A 108 -6.80 -1.79 -5.56
C LYS A 108 -6.91 -2.25 -4.11
N PRO A 109 -6.85 -1.33 -3.14
CA PRO A 109 -7.19 -1.65 -1.76
C PRO A 109 -8.62 -2.16 -1.67
N ARG A 110 -8.85 -3.16 -0.82
CA ARG A 110 -10.15 -3.73 -0.50
C ARG A 110 -10.23 -4.00 0.99
N THR A 111 -11.31 -3.56 1.60
CA THR A 111 -11.64 -3.90 2.98
C THR A 111 -12.61 -5.06 3.01
N TYR A 112 -12.49 -5.91 4.02
CA TYR A 112 -13.44 -6.98 4.32
C TYR A 112 -13.52 -7.18 5.82
N GLU A 113 -14.69 -7.62 6.29
CA GLU A 113 -14.90 -7.97 7.69
C GLU A 113 -14.49 -9.43 7.90
N THR A 114 -13.74 -9.68 8.97
CA THR A 114 -13.38 -11.03 9.41
C THR A 114 -14.45 -11.62 10.33
N ASP A 115 -14.34 -12.92 10.60
CA ASP A 115 -15.26 -13.63 11.49
C ASP A 115 -15.28 -13.09 12.93
N ASP A 116 -14.18 -12.46 13.38
CA ASP A 116 -14.08 -11.80 14.68
C ASP A 116 -14.61 -10.35 14.69
N GLY A 117 -15.10 -9.87 13.55
CA GLY A 117 -15.67 -8.52 13.39
C GLY A 117 -14.63 -7.42 13.23
N SER A 118 -13.34 -7.76 13.04
CA SER A 118 -12.32 -6.79 12.67
C SER A 118 -12.36 -6.52 11.16
N VAL A 119 -11.97 -5.29 10.78
CA VAL A 119 -11.88 -4.92 9.37
C VAL A 119 -10.43 -5.08 8.94
N ASN A 120 -10.19 -5.96 7.97
CA ASN A 120 -8.88 -6.15 7.37
C ASN A 120 -8.82 -5.52 5.98
N VAL A 121 -7.59 -5.24 5.53
CA VAL A 121 -7.30 -4.68 4.21
C VAL A 121 -6.55 -5.70 3.38
N SER A 122 -6.88 -5.78 2.10
CA SER A 122 -6.21 -6.62 1.11
C SER A 122 -6.02 -5.89 -0.20
N VAL A 123 -5.14 -6.42 -1.04
CA VAL A 123 -4.89 -5.92 -2.39
C VAL A 123 -5.60 -6.83 -3.37
N ARG A 124 -6.51 -6.26 -4.16
CA ARG A 124 -6.98 -6.89 -5.40
C ARG A 124 -6.00 -6.50 -6.52
N PRO A 125 -5.14 -7.41 -6.99
CA PRO A 125 -4.10 -7.07 -7.93
C PRO A 125 -4.70 -6.75 -9.30
N GLU A 126 -4.16 -5.73 -9.94
CA GLU A 126 -4.31 -5.44 -11.37
C GLU A 126 -3.13 -6.03 -12.15
N SER A 127 -1.93 -6.04 -11.55
CA SER A 127 -0.74 -6.70 -12.09
C SER A 127 0.18 -7.18 -10.97
N ILE A 128 0.85 -8.32 -11.21
CA ILE A 128 1.92 -8.86 -10.36
C ILE A 128 3.11 -9.17 -11.28
N ALA A 129 4.33 -8.83 -10.88
CA ALA A 129 5.54 -9.19 -11.59
C ALA A 129 6.65 -9.57 -10.62
N VAL A 130 7.40 -10.63 -10.95
CA VAL A 130 8.66 -10.97 -10.24
C VAL A 130 9.70 -9.89 -10.53
N VAL A 131 10.45 -9.49 -9.51
CA VAL A 131 11.44 -8.40 -9.56
C VAL A 131 12.74 -8.80 -8.86
N ASP A 132 13.79 -8.01 -9.04
CA ASP A 132 15.09 -8.20 -8.39
C ASP A 132 15.22 -7.38 -7.09
N ASP A 133 16.30 -7.63 -6.35
CA ASP A 133 16.68 -6.91 -5.14
C ASP A 133 16.79 -5.40 -5.37
N ASP A 134 17.45 -4.97 -6.45
CA ASP A 134 17.60 -3.55 -6.80
C ASP A 134 16.23 -2.84 -6.90
N THR A 135 15.24 -3.51 -7.50
CA THR A 135 13.88 -2.97 -7.61
C THR A 135 13.19 -2.89 -6.23
N ARG A 136 13.39 -3.90 -5.38
CA ARG A 136 12.86 -3.94 -4.01
C ARG A 136 13.47 -2.84 -3.15
N ASP A 137 14.78 -2.68 -3.18
CA ASP A 137 15.52 -1.68 -2.40
C ASP A 137 15.17 -0.26 -2.84
N ARG A 138 15.10 -0.05 -4.16
CA ARG A 138 14.63 1.22 -4.72
C ARG A 138 13.21 1.55 -4.29
N TRP A 139 12.33 0.55 -4.22
CA TRP A 139 10.98 0.75 -3.73
C TRP A 139 10.95 1.12 -2.25
N VAL A 140 11.77 0.49 -1.40
CA VAL A 140 11.84 0.82 0.04
C VAL A 140 12.21 2.29 0.23
N VAL A 141 13.28 2.76 -0.43
CA VAL A 141 13.73 4.16 -0.32
C VAL A 141 12.67 5.13 -0.82
N GLU A 142 12.12 4.92 -2.01
CA GLU A 142 11.10 5.84 -2.56
C GLU A 142 9.77 5.81 -1.79
N THR A 143 9.46 4.69 -1.13
CA THR A 143 8.27 4.57 -0.27
C THR A 143 8.51 5.30 1.05
N ALA A 144 9.70 5.16 1.63
CA ALA A 144 10.11 5.90 2.82
C ALA A 144 10.01 7.41 2.62
N GLU A 145 10.63 7.94 1.56
CA GLU A 145 10.57 9.38 1.23
C GLU A 145 9.11 9.87 1.15
N ARG A 146 8.26 9.17 0.39
CA ARG A 146 6.87 9.59 0.20
C ARG A 146 5.99 9.42 1.43
N THR A 147 6.29 8.44 2.28
CA THR A 147 5.57 8.27 3.54
C THR A 147 5.97 9.35 4.54
N LEU A 148 7.26 9.71 4.61
CA LEU A 148 7.73 10.84 5.43
C LEU A 148 7.13 12.16 4.96
N ASP A 149 7.11 12.44 3.65
CA ASP A 149 6.46 13.63 3.09
C ASP A 149 4.98 13.74 3.52
N ARG A 150 4.24 12.61 3.53
CA ARG A 150 2.85 12.58 3.99
C ARG A 150 2.73 12.82 5.49
N ILE A 151 3.62 12.23 6.29
CA ILE A 151 3.62 12.40 7.75
C ILE A 151 3.92 13.85 8.11
N GLU A 152 4.95 14.46 7.52
CA GLU A 152 5.32 15.86 7.76
C GLU A 152 4.15 16.79 7.41
N ALA A 153 3.54 16.61 6.23
CA ALA A 153 2.39 17.41 5.83
C ALA A 153 1.15 17.18 6.73
N PHE A 154 0.98 15.98 7.29
CA PHE A 154 -0.08 15.70 8.26
C PHE A 154 0.17 16.37 9.61
N GLU A 155 1.41 16.34 10.10
CA GLU A 155 1.81 17.00 11.35
C GLU A 155 1.67 18.52 11.23
N GLU A 156 2.13 19.11 10.11
CA GLU A 156 1.93 20.55 9.81
C GLU A 156 0.43 20.92 9.81
N TRP A 157 -0.42 20.11 9.16
CA TRP A 157 -1.86 20.29 9.21
C TRP A 157 -2.42 20.16 10.63
N GLU A 158 -1.91 19.25 11.45
CA GLU A 158 -2.40 19.06 12.82
C GLU A 158 -2.12 20.30 13.70
N GLU A 159 -0.98 20.96 13.48
CA GLU A 159 -0.59 22.18 14.18
C GLU A 159 -1.38 23.42 13.72
N GLU A 160 -1.57 23.59 12.41
CA GLU A 160 -2.15 24.81 11.83
C GLU A 160 -3.66 24.70 11.59
N GLN A 161 -4.16 23.49 11.37
CA GLN A 161 -5.53 23.18 10.90
C GLN A 161 -5.84 23.84 9.54
N GLU A 162 -4.81 24.14 8.75
CA GLU A 162 -4.89 24.73 7.41
C GLU A 162 -4.32 23.77 6.36
N ALA A 163 -4.74 23.92 5.10
CA ALA A 163 -4.22 23.05 4.04
C ALA A 163 -2.74 23.41 3.77
N PRO A 164 -1.80 22.45 3.71
CA PRO A 164 -0.41 22.77 3.40
C PRO A 164 -0.30 23.44 2.02
N GLU A 165 0.50 24.50 1.91
CA GLU A 165 0.66 25.29 0.68
C GLU A 165 1.38 24.51 -0.45
N SER A 166 2.01 23.37 -0.13
CA SER A 166 2.86 22.62 -1.06
C SER A 166 2.49 21.13 -1.14
N GLY A 167 2.27 20.66 -2.37
CA GLY A 167 2.47 19.25 -2.74
C GLY A 167 1.27 18.57 -3.39
N SER A 168 1.45 18.06 -4.60
CA SER A 168 0.54 17.14 -5.31
C SER A 168 0.29 15.80 -4.56
N THR A 169 0.93 15.60 -3.42
CA THR A 169 0.99 14.35 -2.62
C THR A 169 0.77 14.61 -1.14
N ALA A 170 0.50 15.87 -0.75
CA ALA A 170 0.16 16.22 0.63
C ALA A 170 -1.32 15.91 0.91
N PRO A 171 -1.69 15.62 2.17
CA PRO A 171 -3.07 15.66 2.60
C PRO A 171 -3.76 16.93 2.12
N THR A 172 -4.88 16.80 1.41
CA THR A 172 -5.80 17.93 1.38
C THR A 172 -6.34 18.11 2.80
N ASN A 173 -6.69 19.34 3.20
CA ASN A 173 -7.27 19.59 4.52
C ASN A 173 -8.43 18.62 4.84
N GLU A 174 -9.23 18.27 3.82
CA GLU A 174 -10.30 17.28 3.94
C GLU A 174 -9.82 15.88 4.32
N TYR A 175 -8.76 15.33 3.68
CA TYR A 175 -8.31 13.97 3.97
C TYR A 175 -7.55 13.87 5.28
N ALA A 176 -6.79 14.90 5.66
CA ALA A 176 -6.16 14.97 6.97
C ALA A 176 -7.22 14.96 8.08
N GLN A 177 -8.24 15.80 7.95
CA GLN A 177 -9.36 15.83 8.88
C GLN A 177 -10.07 14.47 8.96
N MET A 178 -10.40 13.87 7.81
CA MET A 178 -11.04 12.56 7.79
C MET A 178 -10.16 11.50 8.46
N ALA A 179 -8.86 11.47 8.21
CA ALA A 179 -7.97 10.49 8.80
C ALA A 179 -7.92 10.66 10.33
N ARG A 180 -7.87 11.90 10.81
CA ARG A 180 -7.91 12.20 12.25
C ARG A 180 -9.20 11.77 12.94
N GLU A 181 -10.32 11.83 12.23
CA GLU A 181 -11.65 11.39 12.72
C GLU A 181 -11.83 9.86 12.65
N ARG A 182 -11.14 9.19 11.72
CA ARG A 182 -11.32 7.76 11.44
C ARG A 182 -10.29 6.87 12.13
N TYR A 183 -9.09 7.38 12.37
CA TYR A 183 -7.97 6.63 12.92
C TYR A 183 -7.49 7.26 14.23
N ASP A 184 -7.34 6.42 15.24
CA ASP A 184 -6.81 6.83 16.56
C ASP A 184 -5.28 6.70 16.65
N SER A 185 -4.66 5.98 15.71
CA SER A 185 -3.22 5.72 15.69
C SER A 185 -2.44 6.99 15.36
N PRO A 186 -1.43 7.37 16.17
CA PRO A 186 -0.60 8.52 15.86
C PRO A 186 0.33 8.23 14.67
N VAL A 187 0.46 9.20 13.76
CA VAL A 187 1.27 9.06 12.54
C VAL A 187 2.76 8.78 12.81
N VAL A 188 3.25 9.11 14.01
CA VAL A 188 4.61 8.80 14.48
C VAL A 188 4.93 7.31 14.45
N ASN A 189 3.92 6.44 14.57
CA ASN A 189 4.14 5.00 14.47
C ASN A 189 4.69 4.63 13.08
N TYR A 190 4.10 5.18 12.02
CA TYR A 190 4.56 4.94 10.65
C TYR A 190 5.94 5.57 10.38
N ARG A 191 6.29 6.68 11.06
CA ARG A 191 7.65 7.23 10.99
C ARG A 191 8.67 6.23 11.56
N ASN A 192 8.36 5.59 12.68
CA ASN A 192 9.25 4.57 13.26
C ASN A 192 9.36 3.35 12.34
N ASP A 193 8.26 2.92 11.72
CA ASP A 193 8.28 1.81 10.76
C ASP A 193 9.15 2.14 9.54
N VAL A 194 9.09 3.38 9.04
CA VAL A 194 9.96 3.86 7.94
C VAL A 194 11.43 3.82 8.35
N ILE A 195 11.77 4.30 9.55
CA ILE A 195 13.14 4.25 10.06
C ILE A 195 13.62 2.79 10.12
N GLN A 196 12.82 1.91 10.71
CA GLN A 196 13.15 0.49 10.82
C GLN A 196 13.31 -0.19 9.43
N ALA A 197 12.53 0.24 8.44
CA ALA A 197 12.64 -0.27 7.08
C ALA A 197 13.95 0.16 6.40
N LEU A 198 14.38 1.40 6.63
CA LEU A 198 15.65 1.93 6.11
C LEU A 198 16.86 1.31 6.83
N GLU A 199 16.81 1.17 8.15
CA GLU A 199 17.87 0.51 8.93
C GLU A 199 18.08 -0.94 8.47
N GLN A 200 16.99 -1.69 8.27
CA GLN A 200 17.07 -3.06 7.72
C GLN A 200 17.68 -3.11 6.32
N LEU A 201 17.46 -2.09 5.50
CA LEU A 201 18.07 -2.01 4.17
C LEU A 201 19.59 -1.75 4.27
N GLU A 202 20.00 -0.82 5.12
CA GLU A 202 21.42 -0.51 5.35
C GLU A 202 22.20 -1.72 5.89
N ASP A 203 21.60 -2.50 6.79
CA ASP A 203 22.19 -3.73 7.32
C ASP A 203 22.43 -4.77 6.21
N VAL A 204 21.48 -4.94 5.29
CA VAL A 204 21.60 -5.87 4.14
C VAL A 204 22.69 -5.40 3.18
N GLU A 205 22.75 -4.11 2.86
CA GLU A 205 23.80 -3.55 2.00
C GLU A 205 25.20 -3.72 2.61
N ALA A 206 25.32 -3.62 3.94
CA ALA A 206 26.58 -3.83 4.65
C ALA A 206 27.03 -5.31 4.60
N ASP A 207 26.12 -6.25 4.83
CA ASP A 207 26.40 -7.69 4.76
C ASP A 207 26.83 -8.12 3.35
N ASP A 208 26.18 -7.60 2.31
CA ASP A 208 26.54 -7.89 0.91
C ASP A 208 27.92 -7.30 0.53
N ALA A 209 28.25 -6.12 1.05
CA ALA A 209 29.56 -5.52 0.86
C ALA A 209 30.68 -6.31 1.57
N GLU A 210 30.42 -6.87 2.76
CA GLU A 210 31.36 -7.75 3.45
C GLU A 210 31.53 -9.11 2.75
N ALA A 211 30.44 -9.68 2.21
CA ALA A 211 30.47 -10.97 1.50
C ALA A 211 31.24 -10.91 0.16
N THR A 212 31.35 -9.73 -0.44
CA THR A 212 32.01 -9.50 -1.73
C THR A 212 33.46 -9.01 -1.63
N ALA A 213 33.98 -8.77 -0.41
CA ALA A 213 35.34 -8.30 -0.12
C ALA A 213 36.35 -9.43 0.14
#